data_AF-A0A4S4DPV5-F1
#
_entry.id   AF-A0A4S4DPV5-F1
#
_cell.length_a   1.000
_cell.length_b   1.000
_cell.length_c   1.000
_cell.angle_alpha   90.00
_cell.angle_beta   90.00
_cell.angle_gamma   90.00
#
_symmetry.space_group_name_H-M   'P 1'
#
loop_
_entity.id
_entity.type
_entity.pdbx_description
1 polymer ?
#
loop_
_entity_poly.entity_id
_entity_poly.type
_entity_poly.pdbx_seq_one_letter_code
_entity_poly.pdbx_strand_id
1 'polypeptide(L)'
;MVFAILCCITAAKVETRRLNVVRTQGLIDKPEDRIPMSVFWLLPQFVLIVALNGILENSIVAIFIDQVGPSMRAYVIHFGVGVGGLGSIGSVLSVYVAGKVSERGGKQSWFQDTLNHSRLDKYYWTLAWLSAVNLGLYIVTALFYRFRKSELEDPQSELEDEDAPNYQNTNAPFKDNARCCC
;
A
#
# COMPACT_ATOMS: atom_id res chain seq x y z
N MET A 1 -0.96 -1.86 -3.96
CA MET A 1 -0.50 -3.26 -3.87
C MET A 1 0.28 -3.72 -5.10
N VAL A 2 -0.24 -3.56 -6.33
CA VAL A 2 0.50 -3.94 -7.56
C VAL A 2 1.90 -3.31 -7.65
N PHE A 3 2.01 -2.00 -7.44
CA PHE A 3 3.30 -1.31 -7.45
C PHE A 3 4.27 -1.79 -6.36
N ALA A 4 3.76 -2.16 -5.18
CA ALA A 4 4.58 -2.74 -4.12
C ALA A 4 5.15 -4.10 -4.53
N ILE A 5 4.33 -4.95 -5.18
CA ILE A 5 4.78 -6.24 -5.73
C ILE A 5 5.89 -6.03 -6.76
N LEU A 6 5.72 -5.10 -7.71
CA LEU A 6 6.75 -4.76 -8.71
C LEU A 6 8.04 -4.27 -8.06
N CYS A 7 7.94 -3.45 -7.01
CA CYS A 7 9.09 -2.98 -6.24
C CYS A 7 9.82 -4.16 -5.57
N CYS A 8 9.11 -5.06 -4.89
CA CYS A 8 9.69 -6.26 -4.27
C CYS A 8 10.34 -7.20 -5.29
N ILE A 9 9.73 -7.39 -6.47
CA ILE A 9 10.31 -8.21 -7.54
C ILE A 9 11.61 -7.57 -8.07
N THR A 10 11.62 -6.25 -8.25
CA THR A 10 12.79 -5.51 -8.70
C THR A 10 13.93 -5.65 -7.69
N ALA A 11 13.62 -5.45 -6.40
CA ALA A 11 14.57 -5.66 -5.29
C ALA A 11 15.14 -7.08 -5.26
N ALA A 12 14.27 -8.11 -5.38
CA ALA A 12 14.69 -9.50 -5.41
C ALA A 12 15.61 -9.80 -6.60
N LYS A 13 15.32 -9.24 -7.77
CA LYS A 13 16.15 -9.40 -8.98
C LYS A 13 17.51 -8.73 -8.83
N VAL A 14 17.55 -7.50 -8.33
CA VAL A 14 18.81 -6.77 -8.06
C VAL A 14 19.65 -7.53 -7.04
N GLU A 15 19.05 -8.01 -5.95
CA GLU A 15 19.76 -8.76 -4.92
C GLU A 15 20.27 -10.12 -5.43
N THR A 16 19.48 -10.81 -6.26
CA THR A 16 19.93 -12.05 -6.92
C THR A 16 21.13 -11.80 -7.83
N ARG A 17 21.16 -10.67 -8.54
CA ARG A 17 22.33 -10.27 -9.35
C ARG A 17 23.54 -9.98 -8.46
N ARG A 18 23.37 -9.24 -7.37
CA ARG A 18 24.42 -8.95 -6.37
C ARG A 18 25.04 -10.23 -5.85
N LEU A 19 24.22 -11.15 -5.37
CA LEU A 19 24.66 -12.42 -4.80
C LEU A 19 25.39 -13.30 -5.83
N ASN A 20 24.95 -13.31 -7.09
CA ASN A 20 25.62 -14.06 -8.16
C ASN A 20 27.02 -13.53 -8.49
N VAL A 21 27.23 -12.21 -8.47
CA VAL A 21 28.55 -11.62 -8.71
C VAL A 21 29.50 -11.94 -7.55
N VAL A 22 29.03 -11.82 -6.30
CA VAL A 22 29.80 -12.19 -5.11
C VAL A 22 30.21 -13.66 -5.14
N ARG A 23 29.29 -14.56 -5.52
CA ARG A 23 29.57 -16.00 -5.64
C ARG A 23 30.58 -16.31 -6.74
N THR A 24 30.42 -15.72 -7.92
CA THR A 24 31.29 -15.99 -9.07
C THR A 24 32.74 -15.56 -8.80
N GLN A 25 32.93 -14.54 -7.97
CA GLN A 25 34.25 -14.02 -7.63
C GLN A 25 34.86 -14.61 -6.35
N GLY A 26 34.18 -15.57 -5.70
CA GLY A 26 34.67 -16.19 -4.47
C GLY A 26 34.80 -15.22 -3.29
N LEU A 27 34.07 -14.09 -3.34
CA LEU A 27 34.11 -13.03 -2.32
C LEU A 27 33.17 -13.30 -1.14
N ILE A 28 32.68 -14.54 -1.00
CA ILE A 28 31.75 -14.94 0.06
C ILE A 28 32.44 -14.81 1.43
N ASP A 29 33.70 -15.25 1.55
CA ASP A 29 34.47 -15.26 2.80
C ASP A 29 35.32 -13.99 3.03
N LYS A 30 35.28 -13.01 2.11
CA LYS A 30 36.03 -11.75 2.21
C LYS A 30 35.08 -10.54 2.25
N PRO A 31 34.56 -10.18 3.43
CA PRO A 31 33.57 -9.10 3.55
C PRO A 31 34.12 -7.70 3.23
N GLU A 32 35.45 -7.50 3.29
CA GLU A 32 36.09 -6.20 3.03
C GLU A 32 36.51 -5.98 1.57
N ASP A 33 36.48 -7.02 0.73
CA ASP A 33 36.81 -6.87 -0.68
C ASP A 33 35.66 -6.17 -1.42
N ARG A 34 36.01 -5.15 -2.21
CA ARG A 34 35.03 -4.35 -2.94
C ARG A 34 34.28 -5.24 -3.94
N ILE A 35 32.97 -5.37 -3.75
CA ILE A 35 32.08 -5.96 -4.76
C ILE A 35 32.19 -5.07 -6.00
N PRO A 36 32.64 -5.57 -7.16
CA PRO A 36 32.78 -4.77 -8.37
C PRO A 36 31.41 -4.64 -9.05
N MET A 37 30.48 -4.00 -8.35
CA MET A 37 29.16 -3.68 -8.86
C MET A 37 28.91 -2.18 -8.71
N SER A 38 28.40 -1.59 -9.77
CA SER A 38 28.04 -0.17 -9.78
C SER A 38 26.84 0.07 -8.86
N VAL A 39 26.93 1.09 -8.00
CA VAL A 39 25.84 1.53 -7.09
C VAL A 39 24.57 1.91 -7.87
N PHE A 40 24.71 2.27 -9.15
CA PHE A 40 23.60 2.58 -10.05
C PHE A 40 22.59 1.44 -10.22
N TRP A 41 22.92 0.19 -9.86
CA TRP A 41 21.97 -0.93 -9.91
C TRP A 41 20.89 -0.90 -8.82
N LEU A 42 21.09 -0.16 -7.71
CA LEU A 42 20.03 0.05 -6.70
C LEU A 42 19.06 1.17 -7.08
N LEU A 43 19.47 2.03 -8.01
CA LEU A 43 18.72 3.20 -8.46
C LEU A 43 17.28 2.88 -8.92
N PRO A 44 17.01 1.83 -9.73
CA PRO A 44 15.64 1.52 -10.13
C PRO A 44 14.71 1.22 -8.95
N GLN A 45 15.17 0.51 -7.92
CA GLN A 45 14.37 0.22 -6.73
C GLN A 45 14.07 1.50 -5.92
N PHE A 46 15.06 2.38 -5.76
CA PHE A 46 14.90 3.61 -4.99
C PHE A 46 14.02 4.65 -5.68
N VAL A 47 14.13 4.79 -7.01
CA VAL A 47 13.26 5.72 -7.75
C VAL A 47 11.81 5.25 -7.68
N LEU A 48 11.57 3.93 -7.84
CA LEU A 48 10.24 3.36 -7.72
C LEU A 48 9.64 3.60 -6.33
N ILE A 49 10.36 3.28 -5.24
CA ILE A 49 9.80 3.45 -3.89
C ILE A 49 9.51 4.91 -3.55
N VAL A 50 10.38 5.85 -3.93
CA VAL A 50 10.17 7.28 -3.63
C VAL A 50 8.99 7.85 -4.41
N ALA A 51 8.92 7.58 -5.72
CA ALA A 51 7.81 8.04 -6.55
C ALA A 51 6.47 7.48 -6.04
N LEU A 52 6.44 6.19 -5.71
CA LEU A 52 5.23 5.53 -5.22
C LEU A 52 4.83 6.03 -3.84
N ASN A 53 5.77 6.17 -2.90
CA ASN A 53 5.44 6.60 -1.55
C ASN A 53 4.85 8.01 -1.54
N GLY A 54 5.44 8.94 -2.30
CA GLY A 54 4.93 10.31 -2.41
C GLY A 54 3.53 10.37 -3.02
N ILE A 55 3.24 9.56 -4.04
CA ILE A 55 1.89 9.51 -4.64
C ILE A 55 0.89 8.89 -3.66
N LEU A 56 1.24 7.75 -3.03
CA LEU A 56 0.33 7.04 -2.15
C LEU A 56 -0.07 7.86 -0.92
N GLU A 57 0.90 8.50 -0.28
CA GLU A 57 0.67 9.28 0.94
C GLU A 57 -0.34 10.41 0.69
N ASN A 58 -0.13 11.18 -0.38
CA ASN A 58 -1.03 12.27 -0.75
C ASN A 58 -2.39 11.77 -1.25
N SER A 59 -2.41 10.67 -2.03
CA SER A 59 -3.65 10.13 -2.60
C SER A 59 -4.59 9.59 -1.53
N ILE A 60 -4.05 8.82 -0.57
CA ILE A 60 -4.86 8.21 0.50
C ILE A 60 -5.48 9.31 1.35
N VAL A 61 -4.69 10.29 1.79
CA VAL A 61 -5.19 11.38 2.65
C VAL A 61 -6.28 12.19 1.94
N ALA A 62 -6.07 12.54 0.67
CA ALA A 62 -7.05 13.30 -0.11
C ALA A 62 -8.39 12.57 -0.24
N ILE A 63 -8.36 11.28 -0.58
CA ILE A 63 -9.57 10.45 -0.70
C ILE A 63 -10.25 10.30 0.66
N PHE A 64 -9.49 10.06 1.72
CA PHE A 64 -10.07 9.79 3.04
C PHE A 64 -10.73 11.02 3.65
N ILE A 65 -10.16 12.21 3.45
CA ILE A 65 -10.74 13.48 3.93
C ILE A 65 -12.04 13.84 3.18
N ASP A 66 -12.14 13.47 1.91
CA ASP A 66 -13.35 13.68 1.09
C ASP A 66 -14.52 12.78 1.54
N GLN A 67 -14.22 11.54 1.95
CA GLN A 67 -15.23 10.56 2.35
C GLN A 67 -15.72 10.69 3.80
N VAL A 68 -15.03 11.46 4.66
CA VAL A 68 -15.41 11.63 6.07
C VAL A 68 -16.03 13.00 6.37
N GLY A 69 -16.98 13.03 7.30
CA GLY A 69 -17.62 14.27 7.75
C GLY A 69 -16.64 15.27 8.41
N PRO A 70 -17.00 16.57 8.49
CA PRO A 70 -16.10 17.63 8.94
C PRO A 70 -15.49 17.40 10.33
N SER A 71 -16.25 16.81 11.25
CA SER A 71 -15.83 16.51 12.62
C SER A 71 -14.80 15.38 12.72
N MET A 72 -14.72 14.50 11.71
CA MET A 72 -13.84 13.33 11.72
C MET A 72 -12.49 13.57 11.04
N ARG A 73 -12.34 14.68 10.31
CA ARG A 73 -11.13 15.01 9.53
C ARG A 73 -9.86 15.07 10.38
N ALA A 74 -9.95 15.61 11.60
CA ALA A 74 -8.82 15.67 12.53
C ALA A 74 -8.32 14.28 12.93
N TYR A 75 -9.22 13.30 13.08
CA TYR A 75 -8.86 11.93 13.47
C TYR A 75 -8.21 11.13 12.34
N VAL A 76 -8.50 11.46 11.07
CA VAL A 76 -7.93 10.75 9.90
C VAL A 76 -6.41 10.80 9.89
N ILE A 77 -5.83 11.97 10.20
CA ILE A 77 -4.38 12.15 10.21
C ILE A 77 -3.75 11.28 11.31
N HIS A 78 -4.30 11.33 12.53
CA HIS A 78 -3.83 10.52 13.66
C HIS A 78 -3.99 9.02 13.39
N PHE A 79 -5.10 8.63 12.79
CA PHE A 79 -5.35 7.25 12.38
C PHE A 79 -4.34 6.79 11.33
N GLY A 80 -4.03 7.63 10.34
CA GLY A 80 -3.00 7.35 9.33
C GLY A 80 -1.63 7.11 9.94
N VAL A 81 -1.20 7.94 10.89
CA VAL A 81 0.05 7.74 11.65
C VAL A 81 0.01 6.44 12.45
N GLY A 82 -1.11 6.13 13.10
CA GLY A 82 -1.29 4.87 13.84
C GLY A 82 -1.16 3.64 12.95
N VAL A 83 -1.82 3.65 11.79
CA VAL A 83 -1.72 2.57 10.78
C VAL A 83 -0.30 2.45 10.24
N GLY A 84 0.39 3.57 9.99
CA GLY A 84 1.80 3.58 9.60
C GLY A 84 2.70 2.94 10.67
N GLY A 85 2.48 3.27 11.94
CA GLY A 85 3.18 2.66 13.07
C GLY A 85 2.95 1.15 13.18
N LEU A 86 1.70 0.71 13.03
CA LEU A 86 1.36 -0.72 12.96
C LEU A 86 2.05 -1.42 11.78
N GLY A 87 2.17 -0.75 10.63
CA GLY A 87 2.93 -1.24 9.48
C GLY A 87 4.41 -1.44 9.80
N SER A 88 5.03 -0.52 10.54
CA SER A 88 6.42 -0.64 10.99
C SER A 88 6.62 -1.83 11.94
N ILE A 89 5.71 -2.00 12.91
CA ILE A 89 5.74 -3.16 13.82
C ILE A 89 5.57 -4.47 13.03
N GLY A 90 4.63 -4.49 12.08
CA GLY A 90 4.41 -5.63 11.19
C GLY A 90 5.64 -5.95 10.33
N SER A 91 6.39 -4.94 9.91
CA SER A 91 7.63 -5.11 9.16
C SER A 91 8.73 -5.81 9.98
N VAL A 92 8.91 -5.40 11.24
CA VAL A 92 9.85 -6.05 12.16
C VAL A 92 9.42 -7.49 12.45
N LEU A 93 8.14 -7.71 12.70
CA LEU A 93 7.59 -9.04 12.94
C LEU A 93 7.77 -9.95 11.72
N SER A 94 7.56 -9.43 10.51
CA SER A 94 7.78 -10.17 9.26
C SER A 94 9.22 -10.66 9.14
N VAL A 95 10.21 -9.79 9.42
CA VAL A 95 11.63 -10.17 9.44
C VAL A 95 11.89 -11.27 10.47
N TYR A 96 11.36 -11.10 11.69
CA TYR A 96 11.53 -12.09 12.77
C TYR A 96 10.94 -13.45 12.41
N VAL A 97 9.71 -13.49 11.89
CA VAL A 97 9.05 -14.73 11.46
C VAL A 97 9.82 -15.37 10.30
N ALA A 98 10.25 -14.59 9.30
CA ALA A 98 11.03 -15.09 8.18
C ALA A 98 12.37 -15.70 8.66
N GLY A 99 13.05 -15.05 9.61
CA GLY A 99 14.26 -15.59 10.24
C GLY A 99 14.01 -16.93 10.92
N LYS A 100 12.99 -17.00 11.79
CA LYS A 100 12.63 -18.23 12.50
C LYS A 100 12.20 -19.35 11.56
N VAL A 101 11.44 -19.03 10.51
CA VAL A 101 11.00 -20.00 9.50
C VAL A 101 12.19 -20.51 8.68
N SER A 102 13.18 -19.65 8.40
CA SER A 102 14.39 -20.06 7.71
C SER A 102 15.29 -20.97 8.54
N GLU A 103 15.32 -20.80 9.85
CA GLU A 103 16.13 -21.62 10.77
C GLU A 103 15.51 -23.01 11.01
N ARG A 104 14.21 -23.16 10.76
CA ARG A 104 13.53 -24.46 10.90
C ARG A 104 14.16 -25.51 9.98
N GLY A 105 14.48 -26.66 10.57
CA GLY A 105 15.06 -27.80 9.86
C GLY A 105 16.58 -27.82 9.82
N GLY A 106 17.26 -27.12 10.75
CA GLY A 106 18.73 -27.16 10.88
C GLY A 106 19.48 -26.42 9.79
N LYS A 107 18.78 -25.57 9.02
CA LYS A 107 19.36 -24.73 7.97
C LYS A 107 19.76 -23.38 8.56
N GLN A 108 20.79 -22.78 7.99
CA GLN A 108 21.19 -21.42 8.36
C GLN A 108 20.04 -20.43 8.12
N SER A 109 19.83 -19.53 9.07
CA SER A 109 18.90 -18.40 8.93
C SER A 109 19.19 -17.59 7.66
N TRP A 110 18.18 -17.05 7.00
CA TRP A 110 18.39 -16.12 5.88
C TRP A 110 19.10 -14.85 6.30
N PHE A 111 19.02 -14.46 7.58
CA PHE A 111 19.73 -13.32 8.14
C PHE A 111 20.99 -13.83 8.87
N GLN A 112 22.15 -13.58 8.28
CA GLN A 112 23.47 -13.92 8.81
C GLN A 112 24.24 -12.66 9.22
N ASP A 113 25.29 -12.80 10.04
CA ASP A 113 26.14 -11.68 10.48
C ASP A 113 26.80 -10.92 9.31
N THR A 114 27.05 -11.60 8.19
CA THR A 114 27.58 -10.98 6.97
C THR A 114 26.54 -10.95 5.85
N LEU A 115 26.41 -9.79 5.19
CA LEU A 115 25.48 -9.57 4.07
C LEU A 115 25.73 -10.52 2.88
N ASN A 116 26.96 -11.03 2.73
CA ASN A 116 27.34 -11.95 1.65
C ASN A 116 26.82 -13.37 1.89
N HIS A 117 26.72 -13.80 3.15
CA HIS A 117 26.08 -15.07 3.52
C HIS A 117 24.57 -14.97 3.65
N SER A 118 24.06 -13.76 3.89
CA SER A 118 22.65 -13.46 4.04
C SER A 118 21.87 -13.69 2.73
N ARG A 119 20.68 -14.29 2.83
CA ARG A 119 19.79 -14.64 1.71
C ARG A 119 18.63 -13.67 1.60
N LEU A 120 18.92 -12.38 1.47
CA LEU A 120 17.91 -11.33 1.29
C LEU A 120 17.07 -11.53 0.03
N ASP A 121 17.63 -12.19 -1.00
CA ASP A 121 16.90 -12.58 -2.21
C ASP A 121 15.63 -13.38 -1.86
N LYS A 122 15.74 -14.33 -0.93
CA LYS A 122 14.61 -15.16 -0.49
C LYS A 122 13.60 -14.36 0.31
N TYR A 123 14.06 -13.46 1.17
CA TYR A 123 13.17 -12.59 1.94
C TYR A 123 12.35 -11.66 1.03
N TYR A 124 12.96 -11.04 0.02
CA TYR A 124 12.22 -10.19 -0.93
C TYR A 124 11.20 -10.97 -1.76
N TRP A 125 11.50 -12.22 -2.12
CA TRP A 125 10.50 -13.12 -2.73
C TRP A 125 9.34 -13.43 -1.79
N THR A 126 9.60 -13.66 -0.49
CA THR A 126 8.52 -13.87 0.48
C THR A 126 7.65 -12.63 0.66
N LEU A 127 8.25 -11.43 0.67
CA LEU A 127 7.51 -10.17 0.72
C LEU A 127 6.64 -9.96 -0.53
N ALA A 128 7.15 -10.32 -1.71
CA ALA A 128 6.37 -10.27 -2.94
C ALA A 128 5.16 -11.22 -2.88
N TRP A 129 5.36 -12.45 -2.39
CA TRP A 129 4.27 -13.42 -2.22
C TRP A 129 3.24 -12.95 -1.18
N LEU A 130 3.69 -12.44 -0.03
CA LEU A 130 2.81 -11.88 1.00
C LEU A 130 1.97 -10.70 0.46
N SER A 131 2.60 -9.84 -0.34
CA SER A 131 1.92 -8.70 -0.99
C SER A 131 0.90 -9.16 -2.04
N ALA A 132 1.17 -10.26 -2.76
CA ALA A 132 0.23 -10.85 -3.70
C ALA A 132 -0.98 -11.47 -2.97
N VAL A 133 -0.76 -12.15 -1.84
CA VAL A 133 -1.85 -12.67 -1.00
C VAL A 133 -2.70 -11.53 -0.45
N ASN A 134 -2.08 -10.45 0.02
CA ASN A 134 -2.80 -9.24 0.47
C ASN A 134 -3.68 -8.66 -0.66
N LEU A 135 -3.14 -8.55 -1.87
CA LEU A 135 -3.91 -8.11 -3.03
C LEU A 135 -5.11 -9.04 -3.32
N GLY A 136 -4.91 -10.35 -3.23
CA GLY A 136 -5.99 -11.33 -3.39
C GLY A 136 -7.11 -11.12 -2.35
N LEU A 137 -6.74 -10.97 -1.08
CA LEU A 137 -7.70 -10.68 0.00
C LEU A 137 -8.45 -9.36 -0.23
N TYR A 138 -7.75 -8.31 -0.68
CA TYR A 138 -8.35 -7.02 -1.01
C TYR A 138 -9.37 -7.13 -2.16
N ILE A 139 -9.06 -7.88 -3.21
CA ILE A 139 -9.99 -8.09 -4.32
C ILE A 139 -11.23 -8.84 -3.83
N VAL A 140 -11.04 -9.89 -3.03
CA VAL A 140 -12.14 -10.68 -2.46
C VAL A 140 -13.05 -9.80 -1.61
N THR A 141 -12.50 -8.99 -0.69
CA THR A 141 -13.30 -8.09 0.15
C THR A 141 -13.99 -6.99 -0.67
N ALA A 142 -13.33 -6.44 -1.68
CA ALA A 142 -13.92 -5.45 -2.58
C ALA A 142 -15.11 -6.02 -3.37
N LEU A 143 -14.97 -7.26 -3.88
CA LEU A 143 -16.06 -7.96 -4.55
C LEU A 143 -17.22 -8.23 -3.58
N PHE A 144 -16.95 -8.77 -2.40
CA PHE A 144 -17.99 -9.00 -1.38
C PHE A 144 -18.70 -7.71 -0.96
N TYR A 145 -17.97 -6.60 -0.83
CA TYR A 145 -18.57 -5.31 -0.50
C TYR A 145 -19.52 -4.82 -1.61
N ARG A 146 -19.12 -4.97 -2.88
CA ARG A 146 -19.97 -4.64 -4.02
C ARG A 146 -21.21 -5.55 -4.09
N PHE A 147 -21.04 -6.86 -3.89
CA PHE A 147 -22.16 -7.82 -3.88
C PHE A 147 -23.18 -7.50 -2.78
N ARG A 148 -22.72 -7.16 -1.58
CA ARG A 148 -23.63 -6.77 -0.50
C ARG A 148 -24.33 -5.44 -0.78
N LYS A 149 -23.68 -4.50 -1.47
CA LYS A 149 -24.34 -3.26 -1.87
C LYS A 149 -25.43 -3.52 -2.92
N SER A 150 -25.19 -4.39 -3.90
CA SER A 150 -26.21 -4.77 -4.90
C SER A 150 -27.40 -5.53 -4.31
N GLU A 151 -27.19 -6.33 -3.26
CA GLU A 151 -28.29 -7.05 -2.58
C GLU A 151 -29.12 -6.14 -1.65
N LEU A 152 -28.58 -4.99 -1.26
CA LEU A 152 -29.31 -3.96 -0.52
C LEU A 152 -30.02 -2.95 -1.45
N GLU A 153 -29.77 -2.99 -2.77
CA GLU A 153 -30.31 -2.07 -3.77
C GLU A 153 -31.56 -2.62 -4.49
N ASP A 154 -32.11 -3.77 -4.06
CA ASP A 154 -33.42 -4.30 -4.48
C ASP A 154 -34.11 -4.92 -3.24
N PRO A 155 -35.14 -4.29 -2.62
CA PRO A 155 -36.30 -3.69 -3.26
C PRO A 155 -36.68 -2.30 -2.70
N GLN A 156 -36.38 -1.22 -3.45
CA GLN A 156 -37.15 0.03 -3.39
C GLN A 156 -36.84 0.99 -4.56
N SER A 157 -36.54 0.45 -5.74
CA SER A 157 -36.43 1.22 -6.98
C SER A 157 -37.78 1.48 -7.68
N GLU A 158 -38.91 1.38 -6.96
CA GLU A 158 -40.26 1.65 -7.54
C GLU A 158 -41.07 2.77 -6.84
N LEU A 159 -40.53 3.58 -5.92
CA LEU A 159 -41.36 4.59 -5.23
C LEU A 159 -40.83 6.02 -5.08
N GLU A 160 -39.75 6.43 -5.76
CA GLU A 160 -39.36 7.86 -5.81
C GLU A 160 -38.96 8.33 -7.22
N ASP A 161 -39.68 7.88 -8.24
CA ASP A 161 -39.65 8.46 -9.61
C ASP A 161 -40.89 9.32 -9.91
N GLU A 162 -41.57 9.84 -8.87
CA GLU A 162 -42.57 10.90 -8.98
C GLU A 162 -42.21 12.04 -8.01
N ASP A 163 -41.39 12.99 -8.49
CA ASP A 163 -41.45 14.43 -8.20
C ASP A 163 -40.09 15.09 -8.48
N ALA A 164 -39.67 15.10 -9.74
CA ALA A 164 -38.72 16.10 -10.21
C ALA A 164 -39.45 17.45 -10.30
N PRO A 165 -39.05 18.50 -9.55
CA PRO A 165 -39.64 19.82 -9.74
C PRO A 165 -39.26 20.34 -11.13
N ASN A 166 -40.28 20.49 -11.98
CA ASN A 166 -40.17 21.07 -13.30
C ASN A 166 -39.71 22.53 -13.21
N TYR A 167 -38.45 22.79 -13.60
CA TYR A 167 -37.90 24.14 -13.78
C TYR A 167 -38.42 24.79 -15.06
N GLN A 168 -39.72 25.04 -15.13
CA GLN A 168 -40.30 25.89 -16.16
C GLN A 168 -41.59 26.53 -15.66
N ASN A 169 -41.43 27.76 -15.17
CA ASN A 169 -42.32 28.92 -15.32
C ASN A 169 -42.52 29.66 -13.98
N THR A 170 -41.63 30.60 -13.67
CA THR A 170 -41.80 31.54 -12.54
C THR A 170 -41.84 32.97 -13.05
N ASN A 171 -42.84 33.30 -13.88
CA ASN A 171 -43.31 34.67 -14.04
C ASN A 171 -44.27 35.00 -12.89
N ALA A 172 -43.74 35.13 -11.67
CA ALA A 172 -44.48 35.64 -10.53
C ALA A 172 -43.77 36.89 -10.01
N PRO A 173 -44.47 38.02 -9.78
CA PRO A 173 -43.83 39.26 -9.39
C PRO A 173 -43.25 39.14 -7.98
N PHE A 174 -41.98 39.50 -7.85
CA PHE A 174 -41.26 39.61 -6.59
C PHE A 174 -41.95 40.64 -5.68
N LYS A 175 -42.47 40.19 -4.54
CA LYS A 175 -43.17 41.03 -3.57
C LYS A 175 -42.22 41.32 -2.40
N ASP A 176 -41.59 42.49 -2.44
CA ASP A 176 -40.78 43.02 -1.35
C ASP A 176 -41.65 43.25 -0.09
N ASN A 177 -41.37 42.53 0.99
CA ASN A 177 -41.83 42.90 2.33
C ASN A 177 -40.68 42.91 3.34
N ALA A 178 -39.62 43.64 3.03
CA ALA A 178 -38.60 43.97 4.03
C ALA A 178 -39.25 44.75 5.20
N ARG A 179 -39.61 44.05 6.27
CA ARG A 179 -39.75 44.62 7.61
C ARG A 179 -38.41 44.45 8.31
N CYS A 180 -37.65 45.54 8.37
CA CYS A 180 -36.50 45.68 9.24
C CYS A 180 -36.95 45.48 10.70
N CYS A 181 -36.34 44.54 11.42
CA CYS A 181 -36.36 44.54 12.87
C CYS A 181 -35.17 45.36 13.37
N CYS A 182 -35.48 46.39 14.15
CA CYS A 182 -34.56 47.14 14.99
C CYS A 182 -33.90 46.26 16.06
#